data_AF-A0A522R1J2-F1
#
_entry.id   AF-A0A522R1J2-F1
#
_cell.length_a   1.000
_cell.length_b   1.000
_cell.length_c   1.000
_cell.angle_alpha   90.00
_cell.angle_beta   90.00
_cell.angle_gamma   90.00
#
_symmetry.space_group_name_H-M   'P 1'
#
loop_
_entity.id
_entity.type
_entity.pdbx_description
1 polymer ?
#
loop_
_entity_poly.entity_id
_entity_poly.type
_entity_poly.pdbx_seq_one_letter_code
_entity_poly.pdbx_strand_id
1 'polypeptide(L)'
;MRRHVARPIPDPPPVTMQVFPSNLIMAQAFGLAEGKARVRQASVPMAQPFRFGVATADHQCEAYTGQDDIRDVWERVRGLTARGRATDFWQRYREDIDLAKGLGCRAFRLSLAWARLEPEPGKWDDAAFQHYRDVLQYLRDAGMLTIVTLHHNTWPLHVQAAGNGAGMLDANFPSKMAAYAAEVARRLGDLIDYYVTLNEPNQLVYGFIKGFWMRAYAVPPGLEPYATSEQQMDAVLQLIPNLFRAHALARRAILELRPEAKVGANPLVLGLPRWLQRLADRNATQLSSPDDARRQAARLSQRAVLDSGKVDVSIAQIAVTDERIEGALFSEPYAVAPDGRFYAVAMALGSRALLNAVDRALRDVKRHNPDLPDAYNRKTVAHIGREHLRGGDGRHDEVPDLDRSLQAIRKRGVLRVGIHPGVEGLCMPDGKGGYRGLEPEIAQAIARRILRSQDAKVRFVPLRGEQRLHATRSWLRMFDGLRKSYALFTTLLGANWWNLGMAGRLPPFL
;
A
#
# COMPACT_ATOMS: atom_id res chain seq x y z
N MET A 1 -17.62 -42.06 34.06
CA MET A 1 -18.81 -41.82 33.21
C MET A 1 -19.78 -40.87 33.93
N ARG A 2 -19.72 -39.57 33.65
CA ARG A 2 -20.77 -38.61 34.00
C ARG A 2 -21.13 -37.86 32.72
N ARG A 3 -22.32 -38.10 32.18
CA ARG A 3 -22.86 -37.41 31.01
C ARG A 3 -23.20 -35.97 31.43
N HIS A 4 -22.44 -35.00 30.95
CA HIS A 4 -22.88 -33.60 30.97
C HIS A 4 -23.95 -33.44 29.89
N VAL A 5 -25.22 -33.42 30.32
CA VAL A 5 -26.34 -33.02 29.46
C VAL A 5 -26.21 -31.52 29.24
N ALA A 6 -25.88 -31.13 28.01
CA ALA A 6 -25.88 -29.73 27.60
C ALA A 6 -27.31 -29.17 27.78
N ARG A 7 -27.45 -28.11 28.58
CA ARG A 7 -28.71 -27.37 28.65
C ARG A 7 -28.94 -26.67 27.31
N PRO A 8 -30.17 -26.65 26.78
CA PRO A 8 -30.49 -25.87 25.58
C PRO A 8 -30.16 -24.40 25.84
N ILE A 9 -29.46 -23.80 24.87
CA ILE A 9 -29.20 -22.35 24.84
C ILE A 9 -30.57 -21.68 24.68
N PRO A 10 -30.96 -20.74 25.55
CA PRO A 10 -32.22 -20.02 25.39
C PRO A 10 -32.24 -19.29 24.05
N ASP A 11 -33.41 -19.21 23.41
CA ASP A 11 -33.59 -18.48 22.15
C ASP A 11 -32.97 -17.09 22.27
N PRO A 12 -32.12 -16.67 21.31
CA PRO A 12 -31.55 -15.33 21.36
C PRO A 12 -32.71 -14.32 21.32
N PRO A 13 -32.63 -13.23 22.12
CA PRO A 13 -33.64 -12.18 22.06
C PRO A 13 -33.74 -11.66 20.62
N PRO A 14 -34.91 -11.17 20.18
CA PRO A 14 -35.07 -10.61 18.84
C PRO A 14 -33.98 -9.57 18.59
N VAL A 15 -33.10 -9.85 17.63
CA VAL A 15 -31.96 -9.00 17.30
C VAL A 15 -32.51 -7.69 16.74
N THR A 16 -32.56 -6.68 17.59
CA THR A 16 -32.80 -5.32 17.14
C THR A 16 -31.47 -4.80 16.60
N MET A 17 -31.38 -4.59 15.28
CA MET A 17 -30.22 -3.94 14.69
C MET A 17 -30.11 -2.52 15.25
N GLN A 18 -29.27 -2.35 16.26
CA GLN A 18 -28.91 -1.02 16.75
C GLN A 18 -28.01 -0.39 15.69
N VAL A 19 -28.60 0.42 14.83
CA VAL A 19 -27.85 1.37 14.01
C VAL A 19 -27.28 2.41 14.98
N PHE A 20 -26.06 2.18 15.46
CA PHE A 20 -25.30 3.22 16.12
C PHE A 20 -24.98 4.27 15.06
N PRO A 21 -25.50 5.51 15.17
CA PRO A 21 -24.98 6.57 14.33
C PRO A 21 -23.52 6.78 14.76
N SER A 22 -22.59 6.46 13.87
CA SER A 22 -21.14 6.72 14.01
C SER A 22 -20.82 8.18 14.36
N ASN A 23 -21.79 9.08 14.19
CA ASN A 23 -21.74 10.47 14.65
C ASN A 23 -21.72 10.64 16.17
N LEU A 24 -22.26 9.70 16.97
CA LEU A 24 -22.38 9.87 18.43
C LEU A 24 -21.04 9.66 19.15
N ILE A 25 -20.23 8.69 18.70
CA ILE A 25 -18.90 8.41 19.27
C ILE A 25 -17.94 9.57 18.96
N MET A 26 -18.00 10.14 17.75
CA MET A 26 -17.23 11.35 17.41
C MET A 26 -17.75 12.59 18.16
N ALA A 27 -19.06 12.77 18.32
CA ALA A 27 -19.62 13.91 19.06
C ALA A 27 -19.26 13.86 20.55
N GLN A 28 -19.20 12.67 21.15
CA GLN A 28 -18.74 12.46 22.54
C GLN A 28 -17.23 12.69 22.68
N ALA A 29 -16.42 12.23 21.71
CA ALA A 29 -14.97 12.44 21.70
C ALA A 29 -14.56 13.92 21.58
N PHE A 30 -15.42 14.77 20.99
CA PHE A 30 -15.23 16.22 20.89
C PHE A 30 -16.01 17.04 21.93
N GLY A 31 -16.67 16.40 22.92
CA GLY A 31 -17.41 17.11 23.98
C GLY A 31 -18.61 17.91 23.49
N LEU A 32 -19.17 17.59 22.31
CA LEU A 32 -20.22 18.38 21.66
C LEU A 32 -21.65 17.90 21.96
N ALA A 33 -21.84 16.89 22.81
CA ALA A 33 -23.18 16.39 23.14
C ALA A 33 -23.26 15.78 24.56
N GLU A 34 -23.83 16.54 25.52
CA GLU A 34 -24.27 16.04 26.84
C GLU A 34 -25.72 15.53 26.83
N GLY A 35 -26.28 15.20 25.66
CA GLY A 35 -27.65 14.70 25.55
C GLY A 35 -27.72 13.18 25.58
N LYS A 36 -28.47 12.60 26.52
CA LYS A 36 -28.95 11.21 26.43
C LYS A 36 -29.79 11.05 25.16
N ALA A 37 -29.17 10.66 24.06
CA ALA A 37 -29.87 10.35 22.82
C ALA A 37 -30.79 9.15 23.09
N ARG A 38 -32.10 9.42 23.23
CA ARG A 38 -33.12 8.37 23.18
C ARG A 38 -33.04 7.73 21.79
N VAL A 39 -32.45 6.55 21.71
CA VAL A 39 -32.53 5.70 20.52
C VAL A 39 -33.99 5.31 20.37
N ARG A 40 -34.72 6.02 19.50
CA ARG A 40 -36.04 5.54 19.06
C ARG A 40 -35.78 4.25 18.27
N GLN A 41 -36.21 3.11 18.81
CA GLN A 41 -36.36 1.88 18.05
C GLN A 41 -37.42 2.14 16.97
N ALA A 42 -36.99 2.64 15.82
CA ALA A 42 -37.82 2.70 14.63
C ALA A 42 -37.66 1.34 13.92
N SER A 43 -38.67 0.48 14.01
CA SER A 43 -38.79 -0.68 13.15
C SER A 43 -39.09 -0.17 11.74
N VAL A 44 -38.09 -0.12 10.87
CA VAL A 44 -38.28 0.18 9.45
C VAL A 44 -38.75 -1.12 8.77
N PRO A 45 -39.98 -1.19 8.24
CA PRO A 45 -40.42 -2.36 7.49
C PRO A 45 -39.52 -2.53 6.28
N MET A 46 -38.83 -3.67 6.17
CA MET A 46 -38.05 -3.99 4.99
C MET A 46 -38.91 -4.74 3.98
N ALA A 47 -38.86 -4.28 2.72
CA ALA A 47 -39.63 -4.85 1.61
C ALA A 47 -39.22 -6.30 1.26
N GLN A 48 -38.05 -6.75 1.70
CA GLN A 48 -37.62 -8.15 1.64
C GLN A 48 -37.03 -8.57 3.00
N PRO A 49 -37.09 -9.87 3.35
CA PRO A 49 -36.44 -10.36 4.57
C PRO A 49 -34.96 -9.99 4.56
N PHE A 50 -34.51 -9.29 5.60
CA PHE A 50 -33.09 -9.00 5.77
C PHE A 50 -32.33 -10.31 6.01
N ARG A 51 -31.21 -10.49 5.30
CA ARG A 51 -30.41 -11.71 5.38
C ARG A 51 -29.15 -11.44 6.17
N PHE A 52 -28.96 -12.20 7.24
CA PHE A 52 -27.70 -12.26 7.96
C PHE A 52 -26.80 -13.30 7.33
N GLY A 53 -25.51 -12.99 7.21
CA GLY A 53 -24.53 -13.86 6.60
C GLY A 53 -23.12 -13.61 7.12
N VAL A 54 -22.21 -14.48 6.72
CA VAL A 54 -20.78 -14.40 7.01
C VAL A 54 -19.98 -14.21 5.72
N ALA A 55 -18.74 -13.73 5.84
CA ALA A 55 -17.86 -13.52 4.70
C ALA A 55 -16.43 -13.99 5.01
N THR A 56 -15.80 -14.67 4.06
CA THR A 56 -14.40 -15.10 4.12
C THR A 56 -13.62 -14.64 2.87
N ALA A 57 -12.31 -14.85 2.89
CA ALA A 57 -11.44 -14.69 1.73
C ALA A 57 -10.49 -15.89 1.65
N ASP A 58 -10.22 -16.37 0.44
CA ASP A 58 -9.41 -17.56 0.17
C ASP A 58 -8.06 -17.50 0.92
N HIS A 59 -7.20 -16.53 0.61
CA HIS A 59 -5.88 -16.42 1.20
C HIS A 59 -5.89 -16.24 2.74
N GLN A 60 -6.97 -15.70 3.30
CA GLN A 60 -7.09 -15.45 4.73
C GLN A 60 -7.59 -16.67 5.53
N CYS A 61 -8.25 -17.63 4.88
CA CYS A 61 -8.96 -18.72 5.56
C CYS A 61 -8.54 -20.12 5.07
N GLU A 62 -8.07 -20.26 3.83
CA GLU A 62 -7.83 -21.56 3.20
C GLU A 62 -6.38 -22.03 3.38
N ALA A 63 -6.19 -23.25 3.90
CA ALA A 63 -4.91 -23.94 3.83
C ALA A 63 -4.80 -24.68 2.49
N TYR A 64 -3.86 -24.30 1.65
CA TYR A 64 -3.60 -25.02 0.40
C TYR A 64 -2.11 -25.21 0.16
N THR A 65 -1.73 -26.41 -0.23
CA THR A 65 -0.36 -26.77 -0.59
C THR A 65 -0.28 -26.92 -2.11
N GLY A 66 -0.18 -25.80 -2.81
CA GLY A 66 -0.02 -25.76 -4.26
C GLY A 66 0.62 -24.45 -4.70
N GLN A 67 0.24 -23.91 -5.85
CA GLN A 67 0.93 -22.74 -6.41
C GLN A 67 0.76 -21.49 -5.53
N ASP A 68 1.85 -20.72 -5.42
CA ASP A 68 1.85 -19.41 -4.77
C ASP A 68 1.02 -18.40 -5.57
N ASP A 69 0.27 -17.57 -4.86
CA ASP A 69 -0.25 -16.32 -5.39
C ASP A 69 0.69 -15.15 -5.09
N ILE A 70 0.34 -13.96 -5.56
CA ILE A 70 1.13 -12.76 -5.34
C ILE A 70 1.33 -12.40 -3.86
N ARG A 71 0.36 -12.77 -3.01
CA ARG A 71 0.30 -12.43 -1.60
C ARG A 71 1.24 -13.36 -0.83
N ASP A 72 1.33 -14.65 -1.19
CA ASP A 72 2.34 -15.59 -0.67
C ASP A 72 3.77 -15.08 -0.92
N VAL A 73 4.04 -14.67 -2.17
CA VAL A 73 5.36 -14.13 -2.55
C VAL A 73 5.68 -12.88 -1.75
N TRP A 74 4.69 -12.00 -1.55
CA TRP A 74 4.88 -10.79 -0.77
C TRP A 74 5.15 -11.07 0.71
N GLU A 75 4.41 -11.97 1.35
CA GLU A 75 4.65 -12.35 2.74
C GLU A 75 6.08 -12.85 2.93
N ARG A 76 6.49 -13.76 2.05
CA ARG A 76 7.83 -14.36 2.05
C ARG A 76 8.94 -13.32 1.85
N VAL A 77 8.82 -12.47 0.83
CA VAL A 77 9.85 -11.45 0.52
C VAL A 77 9.95 -10.39 1.62
N ARG A 78 8.86 -10.13 2.35
CA ARG A 78 8.82 -9.13 3.42
C ARG A 78 9.12 -9.71 4.80
N GLY A 79 9.31 -11.02 4.92
CA GLY A 79 9.47 -11.68 6.21
C GLY A 79 8.24 -11.51 7.11
N LEU A 80 7.05 -11.44 6.52
CA LEU A 80 5.79 -11.36 7.25
C LEU A 80 5.33 -12.77 7.64
N THR A 81 4.33 -12.84 8.51
CA THR A 81 3.66 -14.10 8.83
C THR A 81 3.08 -14.69 7.55
N ALA A 82 3.65 -15.81 7.11
CA ALA A 82 3.12 -16.57 5.99
C ALA A 82 1.72 -17.11 6.33
N ARG A 83 0.84 -17.24 5.33
CA ARG A 83 -0.51 -17.80 5.50
C ARG A 83 -0.55 -19.09 6.32
N GLY A 84 0.45 -19.95 6.16
CA GLY A 84 0.51 -21.27 6.78
C GLY A 84 -0.75 -22.08 6.47
N ARG A 85 -1.48 -22.48 7.51
CA ARG A 85 -2.78 -23.17 7.39
C ARG A 85 -3.98 -22.22 7.51
N ALA A 86 -3.80 -20.95 7.82
CA ALA A 86 -4.91 -20.04 8.15
C ALA A 86 -5.91 -20.70 9.14
N THR A 87 -7.20 -20.74 8.81
CA THR A 87 -8.23 -21.50 9.57
C THR A 87 -8.49 -22.90 9.00
N ASP A 88 -7.79 -23.27 7.93
CA ASP A 88 -7.93 -24.55 7.21
C ASP A 88 -9.30 -24.75 6.55
N PHE A 89 -9.94 -23.66 6.11
CA PHE A 89 -11.27 -23.68 5.49
C PHE A 89 -11.31 -24.60 4.26
N TRP A 90 -10.23 -24.69 3.49
CA TRP A 90 -10.13 -25.58 2.32
C TRP A 90 -10.48 -27.04 2.67
N GLN A 91 -10.00 -27.56 3.80
CA GLN A 91 -10.29 -28.93 4.22
C GLN A 91 -11.56 -29.01 5.08
N ARG A 92 -11.85 -27.95 5.85
CA ARG A 92 -12.85 -27.96 6.92
C ARG A 92 -14.11 -27.15 6.61
N TYR A 93 -14.31 -26.75 5.35
CA TYR A 93 -15.44 -25.91 4.94
C TYR A 93 -16.79 -26.43 5.41
N ARG A 94 -16.99 -27.76 5.48
CA ARG A 94 -18.25 -28.36 5.96
C ARG A 94 -18.54 -27.99 7.42
N GLU A 95 -17.52 -28.10 8.29
CA GLU A 95 -17.63 -27.71 9.70
C GLU A 95 -17.94 -26.23 9.85
N ASP A 96 -17.21 -25.37 9.11
CA ASP A 96 -17.37 -23.91 9.18
C ASP A 96 -18.73 -23.46 8.63
N ILE A 97 -19.25 -24.13 7.60
CA ILE A 97 -20.59 -23.88 7.05
C ILE A 97 -21.68 -24.34 8.02
N ASP A 98 -21.51 -25.50 8.67
CA ASP A 98 -22.45 -25.99 9.68
C ASP A 98 -22.51 -25.05 10.89
N LEU A 99 -21.36 -24.49 11.30
CA LEU A 99 -21.30 -23.47 12.33
C LEU A 99 -22.04 -22.19 11.92
N ALA A 100 -21.80 -21.68 10.70
CA ALA A 100 -22.52 -20.53 10.18
C ALA A 100 -24.04 -20.78 10.11
N LYS A 101 -24.46 -22.01 9.75
CA LYS A 101 -25.87 -22.41 9.75
C LYS A 101 -26.45 -22.41 11.16
N GLY A 102 -25.69 -22.94 12.13
CA GLY A 102 -26.05 -22.94 13.55
C GLY A 102 -26.22 -21.54 14.14
N LEU A 103 -25.49 -20.55 13.63
CA LEU A 103 -25.66 -19.12 13.97
C LEU A 103 -26.91 -18.48 13.33
N GLY A 104 -27.64 -19.22 12.48
CA GLY A 104 -28.81 -18.72 11.77
C GLY A 104 -28.49 -17.94 10.49
N CYS A 105 -27.25 -17.99 10.00
CA CYS A 105 -26.87 -17.33 8.76
C CYS A 105 -27.61 -17.94 7.56
N ARG A 106 -28.05 -17.07 6.65
CA ARG A 106 -28.79 -17.42 5.42
C ARG A 106 -28.04 -17.01 4.14
N ALA A 107 -26.84 -16.47 4.29
CA ALA A 107 -25.96 -16.12 3.19
C ALA A 107 -24.51 -16.37 3.60
N PHE A 108 -23.69 -16.78 2.65
CA PHE A 108 -22.26 -16.98 2.83
C PHE A 108 -21.52 -16.35 1.65
N ARG A 109 -20.60 -15.43 1.95
CA ARG A 109 -19.70 -14.85 0.96
C ARG A 109 -18.32 -15.48 1.07
N LEU A 110 -17.78 -15.95 -0.04
CA LEU A 110 -16.39 -16.41 -0.12
C LEU A 110 -15.70 -15.79 -1.35
N SER A 111 -14.38 -15.83 -1.41
CA SER A 111 -13.63 -15.58 -2.65
C SER A 111 -13.08 -16.87 -3.23
N LEU A 112 -12.85 -16.86 -4.55
CA LEU A 112 -12.16 -17.93 -5.25
C LEU A 112 -10.69 -17.56 -5.40
N ALA A 113 -9.78 -18.52 -5.18
CA ALA A 113 -8.36 -18.34 -5.44
C ALA A 113 -8.07 -18.46 -6.95
N TRP A 114 -8.00 -17.33 -7.66
CA TRP A 114 -7.70 -17.30 -9.10
C TRP A 114 -6.40 -18.06 -9.43
N ALA A 115 -5.34 -17.92 -8.61
CA ALA A 115 -4.08 -18.66 -8.78
C ALA A 115 -4.21 -20.18 -8.77
N ARG A 116 -5.28 -20.73 -8.17
CA ARG A 116 -5.56 -22.17 -8.15
C ARG A 116 -6.43 -22.59 -9.32
N LEU A 117 -7.40 -21.75 -9.70
CA LEU A 117 -8.30 -22.02 -10.83
C LEU A 117 -7.57 -21.92 -12.17
N GLU A 118 -6.68 -20.94 -12.31
CA GLU A 118 -5.83 -20.71 -13.48
C GLU A 118 -4.34 -20.65 -13.05
N PRO A 119 -3.67 -21.79 -12.88
CA PRO A 119 -2.25 -21.82 -12.51
C PRO A 119 -1.33 -21.13 -13.54
N GLU A 120 -1.63 -21.34 -14.82
CA GLU A 120 -0.91 -20.79 -15.96
C GLU A 120 -1.89 -20.15 -16.95
N PRO A 121 -1.46 -19.16 -17.78
CA PRO A 121 -2.36 -18.48 -18.70
C PRO A 121 -3.16 -19.46 -19.58
N GLY A 122 -4.48 -19.45 -19.43
CA GLY A 122 -5.41 -20.30 -20.18
C GLY A 122 -5.42 -21.78 -19.78
N LYS A 123 -4.64 -22.22 -18.78
CA LYS A 123 -4.70 -23.59 -18.23
C LYS A 123 -5.51 -23.60 -16.95
N TRP A 124 -6.61 -24.36 -16.97
CA TRP A 124 -7.57 -24.42 -15.89
C TRP A 124 -7.42 -25.72 -15.09
N ASP A 125 -7.47 -25.62 -13.76
CA ASP A 125 -7.40 -26.79 -12.86
C ASP A 125 -8.80 -27.33 -12.56
N ASP A 126 -9.15 -28.45 -13.18
CA ASP A 126 -10.45 -29.10 -13.00
C ASP A 126 -10.69 -29.57 -11.57
N ALA A 127 -9.66 -29.99 -10.83
CA ALA A 127 -9.79 -30.42 -9.44
C ALA A 127 -10.07 -29.23 -8.51
N ALA A 128 -9.44 -28.08 -8.74
CA ALA A 128 -9.74 -26.86 -8.01
C ALA A 128 -11.17 -26.37 -8.29
N PHE A 129 -11.63 -26.43 -9.55
CA PHE A 129 -13.02 -26.13 -9.88
C PHE A 129 -14.00 -27.10 -9.22
N GLN A 130 -13.70 -28.39 -9.21
CA GLN A 130 -14.55 -29.39 -8.55
C GLN A 130 -14.63 -29.12 -7.03
N HIS A 131 -13.51 -28.78 -6.39
CA HIS A 131 -13.50 -28.40 -4.99
C HIS A 131 -14.43 -27.21 -4.70
N TYR A 132 -14.31 -26.11 -5.43
CA TYR A 132 -15.19 -24.95 -5.23
C TYR A 132 -16.65 -25.27 -5.56
N ARG A 133 -16.92 -26.15 -6.54
CA ARG A 133 -18.26 -26.68 -6.80
C ARG A 133 -18.82 -27.42 -5.58
N ASP A 134 -18.03 -28.28 -4.95
CA ASP A 134 -18.43 -29.02 -3.75
C ASP A 134 -18.71 -28.10 -2.56
N VAL A 135 -17.90 -27.04 -2.38
CA VAL A 135 -18.12 -26.00 -1.35
C VAL A 135 -19.44 -25.26 -1.61
N LEU A 136 -19.65 -24.78 -2.84
CA LEU A 136 -20.86 -24.05 -3.22
C LEU A 136 -22.11 -24.92 -3.13
N GLN A 137 -22.02 -26.20 -3.51
CA GLN A 137 -23.11 -27.15 -3.36
C GLN A 137 -23.46 -27.35 -1.89
N TYR A 138 -22.46 -27.52 -1.01
CA TYR A 138 -22.70 -27.67 0.43
C TYR A 138 -23.36 -26.43 1.05
N LEU A 139 -22.98 -25.22 0.61
CA LEU A 139 -23.65 -23.98 1.01
C LEU A 139 -25.13 -23.96 0.61
N ARG A 140 -25.46 -24.40 -0.61
CA ARG A 140 -26.84 -24.49 -1.07
C ARG A 140 -27.64 -25.54 -0.31
N ASP A 141 -27.05 -26.71 -0.05
CA ASP A 141 -27.66 -27.78 0.74
C ASP A 141 -27.88 -27.35 2.20
N ALA A 142 -27.02 -26.46 2.72
CA ALA A 142 -27.21 -25.79 4.01
C ALA A 142 -28.33 -24.73 4.00
N GLY A 143 -28.94 -24.44 2.84
CA GLY A 143 -30.00 -23.45 2.67
C GLY A 143 -29.49 -22.01 2.69
N MET A 144 -28.22 -21.80 2.33
CA MET A 144 -27.60 -20.47 2.28
C MET A 144 -27.50 -19.97 0.84
N LEU A 145 -27.65 -18.65 0.69
CA LEU A 145 -27.28 -17.97 -0.55
C LEU A 145 -25.78 -17.87 -0.69
N THR A 146 -25.32 -18.07 -1.91
CA THR A 146 -23.92 -18.04 -2.28
C THR A 146 -23.55 -16.68 -2.86
N ILE A 147 -22.54 -16.04 -2.27
CA ILE A 147 -22.00 -14.78 -2.78
C ILE A 147 -20.52 -15.03 -3.09
N VAL A 148 -20.18 -15.01 -4.39
CA VAL A 148 -18.82 -15.34 -4.82
C VAL A 148 -18.07 -14.08 -5.21
N THR A 149 -16.93 -13.88 -4.58
CA THR A 149 -15.98 -12.81 -4.89
C THR A 149 -14.89 -13.34 -5.81
N LEU A 150 -14.77 -12.74 -7.00
CA LEU A 150 -13.82 -13.22 -8.02
C LEU A 150 -12.38 -12.79 -7.72
N HIS A 151 -12.19 -11.53 -7.33
CA HIS A 151 -10.87 -10.98 -7.04
C HIS A 151 -10.86 -10.32 -5.65
N HIS A 152 -10.12 -10.93 -4.72
CA HIS A 152 -10.03 -10.50 -3.32
C HIS A 152 -8.59 -10.19 -2.91
N ASN A 153 -7.94 -9.29 -3.65
CA ASN A 153 -6.57 -8.83 -3.42
C ASN A 153 -5.49 -9.93 -3.63
N THR A 154 -5.84 -11.01 -4.33
CA THR A 154 -4.95 -12.09 -4.75
C THR A 154 -5.16 -12.40 -6.24
N TRP A 155 -4.10 -12.78 -6.94
CA TRP A 155 -4.12 -13.19 -8.35
C TRP A 155 -2.90 -14.07 -8.69
N PRO A 156 -2.95 -14.83 -9.80
CA PRO A 156 -1.83 -15.68 -10.22
C PRO A 156 -0.57 -14.87 -10.55
N LEU A 157 0.60 -15.45 -10.32
CA LEU A 157 1.88 -14.80 -10.66
C LEU A 157 2.01 -14.49 -12.15
N HIS A 158 1.39 -15.27 -13.03
CA HIS A 158 1.40 -14.99 -14.47
C HIS A 158 0.60 -13.71 -14.82
N VAL A 159 -0.45 -13.38 -14.05
CA VAL A 159 -1.19 -12.12 -14.21
C VAL A 159 -0.32 -10.94 -13.76
N GLN A 160 0.52 -11.14 -12.73
CA GLN A 160 1.52 -10.14 -12.32
C GLN A 160 2.60 -9.94 -13.37
N ALA A 161 3.12 -11.03 -13.95
CA ALA A 161 4.28 -11.02 -14.83
C ALA A 161 4.00 -10.50 -16.25
N ALA A 162 2.74 -10.53 -16.70
CA ALA A 162 2.37 -10.08 -18.03
C ALA A 162 2.29 -8.53 -18.14
N GLY A 163 2.63 -8.01 -19.33
CA GLY A 163 3.02 -6.61 -19.47
C GLY A 163 4.37 -6.35 -18.77
N ASN A 164 4.78 -5.10 -18.57
CA ASN A 164 6.03 -4.74 -17.88
C ASN A 164 6.01 -5.07 -16.35
N GLY A 165 5.52 -6.25 -15.94
CA GLY A 165 5.38 -6.68 -14.54
C GLY A 165 4.30 -5.91 -13.78
N ALA A 166 3.22 -5.52 -14.47
CA ALA A 166 2.33 -4.43 -14.06
C ALA A 166 1.07 -4.90 -13.31
N GLY A 167 0.74 -6.20 -13.28
CA GLY A 167 -0.45 -6.72 -12.60
C GLY A 167 -1.72 -5.96 -12.99
N MET A 168 -2.41 -5.36 -12.01
CA MET A 168 -3.61 -4.54 -12.25
C MET A 168 -3.36 -3.23 -13.01
N LEU A 169 -2.11 -2.78 -13.15
CA LEU A 169 -1.73 -1.66 -14.00
C LEU A 169 -1.62 -2.05 -15.48
N ASP A 170 -1.52 -3.34 -15.80
CA ASP A 170 -1.48 -3.82 -17.18
C ASP A 170 -2.78 -3.43 -17.91
N ALA A 171 -2.65 -2.83 -19.10
CA ALA A 171 -3.79 -2.49 -19.95
C ALA A 171 -4.63 -3.72 -20.34
N ASN A 172 -4.04 -4.92 -20.31
CA ASN A 172 -4.73 -6.19 -20.58
C ASN A 172 -5.38 -6.81 -19.33
N PHE A 173 -5.14 -6.28 -18.12
CA PHE A 173 -5.75 -6.79 -16.90
C PHE A 173 -7.29 -6.88 -16.98
N PRO A 174 -8.02 -5.87 -17.52
CA PRO A 174 -9.47 -5.96 -17.69
C PRO A 174 -9.93 -7.17 -18.51
N SER A 175 -9.25 -7.47 -19.61
CA SER A 175 -9.58 -8.61 -20.48
C SER A 175 -9.27 -9.95 -19.82
N LYS A 176 -8.17 -10.04 -19.06
CA LYS A 176 -7.84 -11.24 -18.27
C LYS A 176 -8.89 -11.51 -17.21
N MET A 177 -9.31 -10.47 -16.48
CA MET A 177 -10.36 -10.62 -15.47
C MET A 177 -11.69 -11.03 -16.11
N ALA A 178 -12.00 -10.52 -17.31
CA ALA A 178 -13.18 -10.94 -18.06
C ALA A 178 -13.13 -12.42 -18.49
N ALA A 179 -11.99 -12.90 -19.00
CA ALA A 179 -11.81 -14.31 -19.37
C ALA A 179 -11.94 -15.24 -18.15
N TYR A 180 -11.32 -14.87 -17.02
CA TYR A 180 -11.47 -15.57 -15.75
C TYR A 180 -12.93 -15.59 -15.26
N ALA A 181 -13.61 -14.45 -15.28
CA ALA A 181 -15.00 -14.35 -14.87
C ALA A 181 -15.93 -15.19 -15.78
N ALA A 182 -15.67 -15.24 -17.09
CA ALA A 182 -16.41 -16.07 -18.03
C ALA A 182 -16.26 -17.56 -17.68
N GLU A 183 -15.04 -18.01 -17.41
CA GLU A 183 -14.79 -19.42 -17.08
C GLU A 183 -15.45 -19.82 -15.75
N VAL A 184 -15.37 -18.96 -14.73
CA VAL A 184 -16.10 -19.16 -13.47
C VAL A 184 -17.61 -19.23 -13.71
N ALA A 185 -18.20 -18.32 -14.48
CA ALA A 185 -19.63 -18.33 -14.77
C ALA A 185 -20.07 -19.56 -15.56
N ARG A 186 -19.22 -20.05 -16.47
CA ARG A 186 -19.44 -21.27 -17.24
C ARG A 186 -19.45 -22.50 -16.33
N ARG A 187 -18.45 -22.61 -15.45
CA ARG A 187 -18.20 -23.83 -14.65
C ARG A 187 -18.87 -23.88 -13.29
N LEU A 188 -19.21 -22.75 -12.69
CA LEU A 188 -19.77 -22.68 -11.33
C LEU A 188 -21.06 -21.85 -11.26
N GLY A 189 -21.43 -21.18 -12.36
CA GLY A 189 -22.45 -20.14 -12.29
C GLY A 189 -23.88 -20.61 -12.04
N ASP A 190 -24.17 -21.90 -12.17
CA ASP A 190 -25.41 -22.54 -11.72
C ASP A 190 -25.56 -22.55 -10.19
N LEU A 191 -24.44 -22.45 -9.46
CA LEU A 191 -24.40 -22.48 -8.01
C LEU A 191 -24.21 -21.10 -7.37
N ILE A 192 -24.02 -20.02 -8.14
CA ILE A 192 -23.71 -18.69 -7.65
C ILE A 192 -24.92 -17.76 -7.75
N ASP A 193 -25.40 -17.24 -6.61
CA ASP A 193 -26.55 -16.31 -6.58
C ASP A 193 -26.13 -14.85 -6.82
N TYR A 194 -24.96 -14.46 -6.30
CA TYR A 194 -24.41 -13.11 -6.42
C TYR A 194 -22.91 -13.14 -6.72
N TYR A 195 -22.49 -12.35 -7.70
CA TYR A 195 -21.09 -12.16 -8.05
C TYR A 195 -20.60 -10.81 -7.53
N VAL A 196 -19.44 -10.84 -6.88
CA VAL A 196 -18.64 -9.67 -6.52
C VAL A 196 -17.37 -9.73 -7.34
N THR A 197 -17.31 -8.99 -8.43
CA THR A 197 -16.14 -8.97 -9.33
C THR A 197 -14.86 -8.54 -8.63
N LEU A 198 -14.90 -7.40 -7.92
CA LEU A 198 -13.77 -6.82 -7.20
C LEU A 198 -14.18 -6.56 -5.74
N ASN A 199 -13.37 -7.06 -4.80
CA ASN A 199 -13.45 -6.63 -3.41
C ASN A 199 -12.63 -5.35 -3.21
N GLU A 200 -13.27 -4.36 -2.59
CA GLU A 200 -12.69 -3.10 -2.12
C GLU A 200 -11.76 -2.42 -3.13
N PRO A 201 -12.21 -2.15 -4.37
CA PRO A 201 -11.38 -1.47 -5.37
C PRO A 201 -10.82 -0.13 -4.87
N ASN A 202 -11.58 0.59 -4.04
CA ASN A 202 -11.14 1.81 -3.35
C ASN A 202 -9.90 1.60 -2.46
N GLN A 203 -9.67 0.41 -1.91
CA GLN A 203 -8.48 0.15 -1.09
C GLN A 203 -7.23 -0.14 -1.94
N LEU A 204 -7.39 -0.67 -3.16
CA LEU A 204 -6.27 -1.09 -3.99
C LEU A 204 -5.31 0.05 -4.33
N VAL A 205 -5.81 1.29 -4.43
CA VAL A 205 -4.95 2.47 -4.64
C VAL A 205 -3.93 2.65 -3.51
N TYR A 206 -4.25 2.27 -2.26
CA TYR A 206 -3.35 2.39 -1.12
C TYR A 206 -2.14 1.46 -1.19
N GLY A 207 -2.18 0.41 -2.03
CA GLY A 207 -0.99 -0.37 -2.36
C GLY A 207 0.04 0.49 -3.10
N PHE A 208 -0.39 1.35 -4.00
CA PHE A 208 0.47 2.17 -4.86
C PHE A 208 0.89 3.47 -4.19
N ILE A 209 0.08 4.01 -3.29
CA ILE A 209 0.37 5.27 -2.61
C ILE A 209 1.21 5.03 -1.35
N LYS A 210 2.33 5.74 -1.25
CA LYS A 210 3.25 5.70 -0.12
C LYS A 210 3.09 6.96 0.70
N GLY A 211 2.12 6.92 1.62
CA GLY A 211 1.93 7.98 2.61
C GLY A 211 3.22 8.25 3.38
N PHE A 212 3.44 9.49 3.82
CA PHE A 212 4.69 9.86 4.48
C PHE A 212 4.95 9.05 5.77
N TRP A 213 3.88 8.62 6.45
CA TRP A 213 3.90 7.82 7.68
C TRP A 213 4.01 6.31 7.41
N MET A 214 3.86 5.89 6.16
CA MET A 214 3.76 4.48 5.74
C MET A 214 4.57 4.27 4.46
N ARG A 215 5.77 4.86 4.38
CA ARG A 215 6.63 4.78 3.16
C ARG A 215 7.15 3.38 2.88
N ALA A 216 7.28 2.57 3.93
CA ALA A 216 7.66 1.17 3.87
C ALA A 216 6.44 0.24 3.68
N TYR A 217 5.21 0.77 3.80
CA TYR A 217 4.00 -0.01 3.57
C TYR A 217 3.92 -0.40 2.10
N ALA A 218 3.91 -1.70 1.87
CA ALA A 218 3.76 -2.28 0.55
C ALA A 218 2.74 -3.39 0.71
N VAL A 219 1.66 -3.35 -0.05
CA VAL A 219 0.73 -4.48 -0.24
C VAL A 219 0.74 -4.73 -1.74
N PRO A 220 0.74 -5.98 -2.21
CA PRO A 220 0.79 -6.25 -3.65
C PRO A 220 -0.39 -5.64 -4.40
N PRO A 221 -0.20 -5.24 -5.67
CA PRO A 221 1.05 -5.21 -6.43
C PRO A 221 1.88 -3.97 -6.11
N GLY A 222 1.46 -3.20 -5.11
CA GLY A 222 1.83 -1.83 -4.83
C GLY A 222 3.30 -1.51 -5.05
N LEU A 223 3.55 -0.26 -5.42
CA LEU A 223 4.88 0.18 -5.83
C LEU A 223 5.96 -0.10 -4.78
N GLU A 224 7.20 -0.10 -5.26
CA GLU A 224 8.39 -0.19 -4.43
C GLU A 224 8.32 0.75 -3.21
N PRO A 225 8.88 0.34 -2.06
CA PRO A 225 9.10 1.25 -0.95
C PRO A 225 9.75 2.51 -1.49
N TYR A 226 9.22 3.65 -1.08
CA TYR A 226 9.60 4.93 -1.65
C TYR A 226 9.36 4.93 -3.19
N ALA A 227 8.15 4.87 -3.70
CA ALA A 227 7.91 5.32 -5.09
C ALA A 227 7.91 6.85 -5.16
N THR A 228 8.30 7.48 -6.28
CA THR A 228 8.12 8.94 -6.42
C THR A 228 6.64 9.27 -6.49
N SER A 229 6.25 10.48 -6.10
CA SER A 229 4.85 10.91 -6.12
C SER A 229 4.24 10.85 -7.52
N GLU A 230 5.06 11.13 -8.52
CA GLU A 230 4.74 10.98 -9.94
C GLU A 230 4.46 9.53 -10.29
N GLN A 231 5.37 8.60 -9.96
CA GLN A 231 5.17 7.16 -10.17
C GLN A 231 3.92 6.64 -9.45
N GLN A 232 3.68 7.08 -8.21
CA GLN A 232 2.48 6.74 -7.45
C GLN A 232 1.22 7.21 -8.16
N MET A 233 1.22 8.43 -8.68
CA MET A 233 0.05 8.98 -9.37
C MET A 233 -0.14 8.35 -10.74
N ASP A 234 0.92 8.11 -11.50
CA ASP A 234 0.84 7.40 -12.79
C ASP A 234 0.26 6.00 -12.59
N ALA A 235 0.67 5.30 -11.54
CA ALA A 235 0.08 4.02 -11.18
C ALA A 235 -1.40 4.14 -10.82
N VAL A 236 -1.79 5.13 -10.00
CA VAL A 236 -3.21 5.32 -9.62
C VAL A 236 -4.07 5.70 -10.83
N LEU A 237 -3.56 6.55 -11.73
CA LEU A 237 -4.22 6.98 -12.97
C LEU A 237 -4.36 5.84 -13.98
N GLN A 238 -3.49 4.83 -13.93
CA GLN A 238 -3.64 3.59 -14.71
C GLN A 238 -4.60 2.61 -14.02
N LEU A 239 -4.47 2.46 -12.69
CA LEU A 239 -5.23 1.51 -11.90
C LEU A 239 -6.73 1.81 -11.93
N ILE A 240 -7.14 3.05 -11.65
CA ILE A 240 -8.56 3.40 -11.50
C ILE A 240 -9.37 3.05 -12.76
N PRO A 241 -8.98 3.49 -13.98
CA PRO A 241 -9.67 3.08 -15.20
C PRO A 241 -9.65 1.57 -15.42
N ASN A 242 -8.53 0.90 -15.13
CA ASN A 242 -8.43 -0.55 -15.29
C ASN A 242 -9.40 -1.29 -14.36
N LEU A 243 -9.60 -0.84 -13.12
CA LEU A 243 -10.54 -1.46 -12.20
C LEU A 243 -11.99 -1.29 -12.66
N PHE A 244 -12.37 -0.11 -13.16
CA PHE A 244 -13.71 0.10 -13.74
C PHE A 244 -13.92 -0.78 -14.98
N ARG A 245 -12.95 -0.81 -15.90
CA ARG A 245 -13.02 -1.63 -17.11
C ARG A 245 -13.06 -3.12 -16.78
N ALA A 246 -12.25 -3.58 -15.83
CA ALA A 246 -12.26 -4.96 -15.37
C ALA A 246 -13.64 -5.34 -14.85
N HIS A 247 -14.21 -4.54 -13.93
CA HIS A 247 -15.56 -4.76 -13.43
C HIS A 247 -16.60 -4.83 -14.57
N ALA A 248 -16.58 -3.86 -15.48
CA ALA A 248 -17.53 -3.79 -16.58
C ALA A 248 -17.43 -4.98 -17.55
N LEU A 249 -16.22 -5.36 -17.96
CA LEU A 249 -15.98 -6.46 -18.88
C LEU A 249 -16.31 -7.81 -18.25
N ALA A 250 -15.93 -8.04 -16.99
CA ALA A 250 -16.29 -9.27 -16.28
C ALA A 250 -17.80 -9.37 -16.07
N ARG A 251 -18.46 -8.27 -15.70
CA ARG A 251 -19.92 -8.24 -15.60
C ARG A 251 -20.57 -8.60 -16.93
N ARG A 252 -20.09 -8.04 -18.03
CA ARG A 252 -20.59 -8.37 -19.37
C ARG A 252 -20.39 -9.86 -19.69
N ALA A 253 -19.19 -10.39 -19.48
CA ALA A 253 -18.88 -11.78 -19.75
C ALA A 253 -19.73 -12.76 -18.92
N ILE A 254 -19.99 -12.44 -17.65
CA ILE A 254 -20.89 -13.24 -16.81
C ILE A 254 -22.31 -13.20 -17.36
N LEU A 255 -22.84 -12.03 -17.72
CA LEU A 255 -24.22 -11.88 -18.18
C LEU A 255 -24.47 -12.48 -19.56
N GLU A 256 -23.45 -12.53 -20.43
CA GLU A 256 -23.53 -13.23 -21.71
C GLU A 256 -23.78 -14.74 -21.52
N LEU A 257 -23.24 -15.33 -20.44
CA LEU A 257 -23.44 -16.75 -20.10
C LEU A 257 -24.62 -16.99 -19.14
N ARG A 258 -24.91 -16.02 -18.28
CA ARG A 258 -25.90 -16.08 -17.19
C ARG A 258 -26.69 -14.76 -17.13
N PRO A 259 -27.69 -14.55 -18.00
CA PRO A 259 -28.43 -13.27 -18.08
C PRO A 259 -29.10 -12.83 -16.78
N GLU A 260 -29.51 -13.79 -15.94
CA GLU A 260 -30.16 -13.55 -14.65
C GLU A 260 -29.17 -13.32 -13.48
N ALA A 261 -27.87 -13.40 -13.73
CA ALA A 261 -26.85 -13.27 -12.68
C ALA A 261 -26.84 -11.87 -12.08
N LYS A 262 -26.74 -11.80 -10.74
CA LYS A 262 -26.59 -10.53 -10.02
C LYS A 262 -25.11 -10.22 -9.84
N VAL A 263 -24.61 -9.22 -10.55
CA VAL A 263 -23.18 -8.90 -10.57
C VAL A 263 -22.93 -7.49 -10.07
N GLY A 264 -22.03 -7.36 -9.10
CA GLY A 264 -21.59 -6.09 -8.52
C GLY A 264 -20.11 -6.07 -8.15
N ALA A 265 -19.73 -5.06 -7.39
CA ALA A 265 -18.44 -4.93 -6.72
C ALA A 265 -18.69 -4.53 -5.26
N ASN A 266 -17.72 -4.78 -4.37
CA ASN A 266 -17.82 -4.45 -2.96
C ASN A 266 -16.91 -3.27 -2.61
N PRO A 267 -17.28 -1.99 -2.85
CA PRO A 267 -16.43 -0.86 -2.51
C PRO A 267 -16.32 -0.64 -1.00
N LEU A 268 -15.12 -0.34 -0.50
CA LEU A 268 -14.96 0.22 0.83
C LEU A 268 -15.46 1.67 0.84
N VAL A 269 -16.28 2.03 1.83
CA VAL A 269 -16.63 3.42 2.12
C VAL A 269 -15.95 3.84 3.41
N LEU A 270 -15.04 4.82 3.32
CA LEU A 270 -14.50 5.49 4.49
C LEU A 270 -15.65 6.27 5.13
N GLY A 271 -16.12 5.85 6.30
CA GLY A 271 -17.28 6.44 6.99
C GLY A 271 -17.06 7.86 7.52
N LEU A 272 -16.52 8.77 6.69
CA LEU A 272 -16.24 10.15 7.02
C LEU A 272 -17.53 10.95 7.23
N PRO A 273 -17.52 12.00 8.07
CA PRO A 273 -18.61 12.96 8.14
C PRO A 273 -18.97 13.50 6.75
N ARG A 274 -20.27 13.59 6.44
CA ARG A 274 -20.77 13.92 5.09
C ARG A 274 -20.14 15.19 4.50
N TRP A 275 -19.93 16.23 5.31
CA TRP A 275 -19.34 17.48 4.83
C TRP A 275 -17.89 17.31 4.39
N LEU A 276 -17.13 16.45 5.09
CA LEU A 276 -15.74 16.15 4.79
C LEU A 276 -15.62 15.26 3.55
N GLN A 277 -16.50 14.27 3.43
CA GLN A 277 -16.60 13.45 2.22
C GLN A 277 -16.93 14.31 0.99
N ARG A 278 -17.88 15.26 1.11
CA ARG A 278 -18.22 16.19 0.02
C ARG A 278 -17.04 17.04 -0.42
N LEU A 279 -16.17 17.46 0.51
CA LEU A 279 -14.97 18.22 0.16
C LEU A 279 -13.99 17.36 -0.67
N ALA A 280 -13.75 16.12 -0.25
CA ALA A 280 -12.90 15.19 -0.97
C ALA A 280 -13.46 14.83 -2.35
N ASP A 281 -14.76 14.52 -2.41
CA ASP A 281 -15.47 14.21 -3.64
C ASP A 281 -15.45 15.39 -4.62
N ARG A 282 -15.67 16.62 -4.14
CA ARG A 282 -15.60 17.84 -4.98
C ARG A 282 -14.24 17.94 -5.68
N ASN A 283 -13.15 17.75 -4.93
CA ASN A 283 -11.80 17.84 -5.47
C ASN A 283 -11.48 16.75 -6.50
N ALA A 284 -12.06 15.56 -6.36
CA ALA A 284 -11.94 14.49 -7.35
C ALA A 284 -12.74 14.79 -8.63
N THR A 285 -13.99 15.27 -8.49
CA THR A 285 -14.87 15.55 -9.64
C THR A 285 -14.45 16.77 -10.46
N GLN A 286 -13.64 17.67 -9.90
CA GLN A 286 -13.17 18.89 -10.58
C GLN A 286 -11.81 18.73 -11.27
N LEU A 287 -11.24 17.52 -11.30
CA LEU A 287 -9.97 17.28 -11.98
C LEU A 287 -10.14 17.47 -13.50
N SER A 288 -9.37 18.40 -14.05
CA SER A 288 -9.44 18.76 -15.48
C SER A 288 -8.61 17.86 -16.39
N SER A 289 -7.53 17.28 -15.86
CA SER A 289 -6.56 16.49 -16.60
C SER A 289 -5.74 15.56 -15.69
N PRO A 290 -5.07 14.54 -16.25
CA PRO A 290 -4.08 13.73 -15.53
C PRO A 290 -3.01 14.57 -14.82
N ASP A 291 -2.53 15.64 -15.45
CA ASP A 291 -1.53 16.54 -14.84
C ASP A 291 -2.08 17.29 -13.62
N ASP A 292 -3.38 17.61 -13.64
CA ASP A 292 -4.04 18.22 -12.50
C ASP A 292 -4.10 17.27 -11.30
N ALA A 293 -4.37 15.98 -11.56
CA ALA A 293 -4.32 14.94 -10.54
C ALA A 293 -2.89 14.76 -9.99
N ARG A 294 -1.87 14.77 -10.85
CA ARG A 294 -0.44 14.78 -10.45
C ARG A 294 -0.10 15.97 -9.57
N ARG A 295 -0.53 17.18 -9.94
CA ARG A 295 -0.33 18.40 -9.12
C ARG A 295 -1.03 18.30 -7.77
N GLN A 296 -2.25 17.77 -7.72
CA GLN A 296 -3.01 17.57 -6.49
C GLN A 296 -2.29 16.59 -5.55
N ALA A 297 -1.78 15.47 -6.08
CA ALA A 297 -1.01 14.47 -5.33
C ALA A 297 0.39 14.94 -4.90
N ALA A 298 1.03 15.80 -5.69
CA ALA A 298 2.29 16.43 -5.28
C ALA A 298 2.15 17.16 -3.93
N ARG A 299 0.98 17.75 -3.65
CA ARG A 299 0.69 18.44 -2.37
C ARG A 299 0.75 17.52 -1.15
N LEU A 300 0.40 16.23 -1.30
CA LEU A 300 0.50 15.20 -0.27
C LEU A 300 1.94 14.76 0.00
N SER A 301 2.69 14.58 -1.08
CA SER A 301 4.02 13.98 -1.06
C SER A 301 5.16 14.95 -0.75
N GLN A 302 4.92 16.27 -0.96
CA GLN A 302 5.78 17.35 -0.50
C GLN A 302 5.71 17.44 1.03
N ARG A 303 6.24 16.40 1.67
CA ARG A 303 6.69 16.39 3.07
C ARG A 303 7.73 17.51 3.18
N ALA A 304 7.53 18.44 4.12
CA ALA A 304 8.62 19.13 4.78
C ALA A 304 9.68 19.85 3.91
N VAL A 305 9.27 20.62 2.89
CA VAL A 305 10.21 21.41 2.05
C VAL A 305 10.59 22.75 2.68
N LEU A 306 10.11 23.06 3.89
CA LEU A 306 10.41 24.32 4.59
C LEU A 306 11.06 24.10 5.97
N ASP A 307 11.73 22.96 6.20
CA ASP A 307 12.60 22.83 7.37
C ASP A 307 13.98 23.39 7.04
N SER A 308 14.15 24.72 7.24
CA SER A 308 15.45 25.38 7.20
C SER A 308 16.24 25.08 8.47
N GLY A 309 16.54 23.80 8.70
CA GLY A 309 17.46 23.37 9.75
C GLY A 309 18.86 24.00 9.60
N LYS A 310 19.70 23.85 10.62
CA LYS A 310 21.08 24.38 10.64
C LYS A 310 21.97 23.73 9.56
N VAL A 311 21.62 22.52 9.09
CA VAL A 311 22.36 21.72 8.09
C VAL A 311 21.42 21.18 7.00
N ASP A 312 21.94 20.86 5.81
CA ASP A 312 21.16 20.25 4.71
C ASP A 312 21.29 18.72 4.71
N VAL A 313 22.47 18.19 5.06
CA VAL A 313 22.76 16.76 5.22
C VAL A 313 23.45 16.56 6.57
N SER A 314 23.16 15.48 7.28
CA SER A 314 23.93 15.09 8.47
C SER A 314 24.58 13.74 8.20
N ILE A 315 25.91 13.68 8.20
CA ILE A 315 26.67 12.44 8.08
C ILE A 315 27.03 12.01 9.50
N ALA A 316 26.59 10.83 9.92
CA ALA A 316 26.76 10.43 11.31
C ALA A 316 26.81 8.91 11.52
N GLN A 317 27.47 8.55 12.62
CA GLN A 317 27.43 7.23 13.23
C GLN A 317 26.13 7.07 14.05
N ILE A 318 25.03 6.67 13.41
CA ILE A 318 23.73 6.39 14.02
C ILE A 318 23.29 4.96 13.67
N ALA A 319 23.01 4.17 14.71
CA ALA A 319 22.30 2.91 14.55
C ALA A 319 20.87 3.15 14.03
N VAL A 320 20.55 2.52 12.91
CA VAL A 320 19.21 2.51 12.31
C VAL A 320 18.32 1.61 13.15
N THR A 321 17.34 2.19 13.83
CA THR A 321 16.30 1.48 14.59
C THR A 321 14.93 1.83 14.03
N ASP A 322 13.94 0.95 14.21
CA ASP A 322 12.57 1.17 13.72
C ASP A 322 11.99 2.50 14.24
N GLU A 323 12.19 2.80 15.51
CA GLU A 323 11.79 4.07 16.16
C GLU A 323 12.45 5.31 15.52
N ARG A 324 13.68 5.18 15.00
CA ARG A 324 14.41 6.29 14.36
C ARG A 324 14.03 6.45 12.88
N ILE A 325 13.67 5.37 12.19
CA ILE A 325 13.17 5.38 10.80
C ILE A 325 11.89 6.23 10.67
N GLU A 326 11.07 6.31 11.72
CA GLU A 326 9.87 7.16 11.73
C GLU A 326 10.20 8.66 11.67
N GLY A 327 11.40 9.06 12.10
CA GLY A 327 11.81 10.45 12.30
C GLY A 327 12.78 11.06 11.28
N ALA A 328 13.37 10.27 10.38
CA ALA A 328 14.39 10.71 9.41
C ALA A 328 14.47 9.82 8.14
N LEU A 329 15.07 10.35 7.07
CA LEU A 329 15.48 9.55 5.90
C LEU A 329 16.97 9.18 6.04
N PHE A 330 17.29 7.93 5.75
CA PHE A 330 18.60 7.30 5.94
C PHE A 330 19.13 6.82 4.58
N SER A 331 20.41 7.04 4.30
CA SER A 331 21.11 6.51 3.11
C SER A 331 21.44 5.01 3.25
N GLU A 332 22.03 4.43 2.22
CA GLU A 332 22.74 3.14 2.34
C GLU A 332 23.84 3.24 3.45
N PRO A 333 24.00 2.21 4.31
CA PRO A 333 25.05 2.22 5.33
C PRO A 333 26.43 2.06 4.68
N TYR A 334 27.43 2.77 5.20
CA TYR A 334 28.80 2.71 4.67
C TYR A 334 29.84 2.27 5.72
N ALA A 335 29.42 1.89 6.93
CA ALA A 335 30.30 1.24 7.92
C ALA A 335 29.50 0.33 8.87
N VAL A 336 30.13 -0.79 9.26
CA VAL A 336 29.65 -1.78 10.24
C VAL A 336 30.60 -1.73 11.44
N ALA A 337 30.06 -1.72 12.66
CA ALA A 337 30.90 -1.79 13.86
C ALA A 337 31.40 -3.20 14.14
N PRO A 338 32.43 -3.33 14.99
CA PRO A 338 32.94 -4.63 15.44
C PRO A 338 31.89 -5.55 16.09
N ASP A 339 30.79 -5.00 16.61
CA ASP A 339 29.68 -5.74 17.23
C ASP A 339 28.56 -6.14 16.24
N GLY A 340 28.77 -5.92 14.93
CA GLY A 340 27.81 -6.26 13.88
C GLY A 340 26.66 -5.27 13.69
N ARG A 341 26.60 -4.18 14.46
CA ARG A 341 25.58 -3.14 14.27
C ARG A 341 26.04 -2.12 13.21
N PHE A 342 25.09 -1.59 12.44
CA PHE A 342 25.37 -0.58 11.41
C PHE A 342 25.48 0.79 12.04
N TYR A 343 26.63 1.47 11.91
CA TYR A 343 26.81 2.78 12.51
C TYR A 343 26.70 3.90 11.47
N ALA A 344 27.19 3.80 10.25
CA ALA A 344 27.40 5.02 9.46
C ALA A 344 26.34 5.22 8.37
N VAL A 345 25.51 6.26 8.51
CA VAL A 345 24.46 6.62 7.56
C VAL A 345 24.43 8.14 7.33
N ALA A 346 24.26 8.57 6.09
CA ALA A 346 23.97 9.95 5.75
C ALA A 346 22.46 10.19 5.85
N MET A 347 22.07 11.13 6.70
CA MET A 347 20.70 11.60 6.84
C MET A 347 20.50 12.81 5.92
N ALA A 348 19.63 12.66 4.92
CA ALA A 348 19.19 13.77 4.08
C ALA A 348 17.81 14.26 4.51
N LEU A 349 17.68 15.58 4.65
CA LEU A 349 16.47 16.23 5.13
C LEU A 349 15.38 16.32 4.06
N GLY A 350 14.29 15.57 4.24
CA GLY A 350 12.98 15.78 3.58
C GLY A 350 12.92 15.70 2.05
N SER A 351 14.07 15.79 1.38
CA SER A 351 14.29 15.82 -0.05
C SER A 351 14.87 14.50 -0.48
N ARG A 352 14.09 13.85 -1.34
CA ARG A 352 14.48 12.57 -1.89
C ARG A 352 15.51 12.72 -3.01
N ALA A 353 15.46 13.82 -3.75
CA ALA A 353 16.48 14.11 -4.73
C ALA A 353 17.84 14.35 -4.05
N LEU A 354 17.84 14.97 -2.87
CA LEU A 354 19.01 15.10 -2.01
C LEU A 354 19.50 13.74 -1.50
N LEU A 355 18.62 12.87 -0.97
CA LEU A 355 19.01 11.52 -0.53
C LEU A 355 19.56 10.66 -1.68
N ASN A 356 18.94 10.69 -2.85
CA ASN A 356 19.43 9.96 -4.03
C ASN A 356 20.80 10.50 -4.50
N ALA A 357 21.03 11.81 -4.42
CA ALA A 357 22.34 12.39 -4.70
C ALA A 357 23.38 11.90 -3.68
N VAL A 358 22.98 11.73 -2.42
CA VAL A 358 23.79 11.14 -1.35
C VAL A 358 24.10 9.67 -1.61
N ASP A 359 23.11 8.82 -1.88
CA ASP A 359 23.31 7.39 -2.16
C ASP A 359 24.21 7.17 -3.38
N ARG A 360 24.04 7.96 -4.44
CA ARG A 360 24.91 7.87 -5.62
C ARG A 360 26.34 8.33 -5.32
N ALA A 361 26.51 9.40 -4.55
CA ALA A 361 27.83 9.83 -4.11
C ALA A 361 28.52 8.76 -3.25
N LEU A 362 27.77 8.08 -2.38
CA LEU A 362 28.28 6.95 -1.59
C LEU A 362 28.72 5.78 -2.48
N ARG A 363 27.95 5.44 -3.52
CA ARG A 363 28.35 4.41 -4.50
C ARG A 363 29.59 4.80 -5.29
N ASP A 364 29.74 6.07 -5.63
CA ASP A 364 30.95 6.58 -6.30
C ASP A 364 32.17 6.46 -5.38
N VAL A 365 32.05 6.85 -4.10
CA VAL A 365 33.11 6.69 -3.09
C VAL A 365 33.44 5.22 -2.88
N LYS A 366 32.44 4.33 -2.83
CA LYS A 366 32.63 2.88 -2.70
C LYS A 366 33.35 2.25 -3.88
N ARG A 367 33.12 2.71 -5.11
CA ARG A 367 33.89 2.25 -6.28
C ARG A 367 35.39 2.53 -6.16
N HIS A 368 35.77 3.57 -5.41
CA HIS A 368 37.16 3.94 -5.16
C HIS A 368 37.70 3.40 -3.83
N ASN A 369 36.85 2.78 -2.99
CA ASN A 369 37.17 2.25 -1.66
C ASN A 369 36.51 0.87 -1.47
N PRO A 370 37.10 -0.21 -2.04
CA PRO A 370 36.49 -1.54 -2.08
C PRO A 370 36.32 -2.21 -0.70
N ASP A 371 37.04 -1.75 0.32
CA ASP A 371 36.96 -2.27 1.70
C ASP A 371 35.69 -1.81 2.46
N LEU A 372 34.85 -0.97 1.84
CA LEU A 372 33.60 -0.52 2.45
C LEU A 372 32.53 -1.63 2.40
N PRO A 373 31.87 -1.94 3.53
CA PRO A 373 30.94 -3.07 3.63
C PRO A 373 29.74 -2.98 2.67
N ASP A 374 29.25 -4.15 2.23
CA ASP A 374 28.06 -4.27 1.37
C ASP A 374 26.80 -4.54 2.20
N ALA A 375 26.25 -3.47 2.77
CA ALA A 375 25.26 -3.61 3.84
C ALA A 375 23.81 -3.82 3.35
N TYR A 376 23.47 -3.56 2.08
CA TYR A 376 22.11 -3.82 1.54
C TYR A 376 22.10 -4.02 0.02
N ASN A 377 22.21 -5.27 -0.45
CA ASN A 377 21.76 -5.63 -1.79
C ASN A 377 20.24 -5.91 -1.73
N ARG A 378 19.42 -4.85 -1.81
CA ARG A 378 17.95 -4.96 -1.72
C ARG A 378 17.41 -5.62 -3.01
N LYS A 379 17.36 -6.96 -3.03
CA LYS A 379 16.56 -7.69 -4.04
C LYS A 379 15.09 -7.40 -3.77
N THR A 380 14.44 -6.64 -4.65
CA THR A 380 13.01 -6.35 -4.59
C THR A 380 12.21 -7.29 -5.49
N VAL A 381 10.90 -7.40 -5.28
CA VAL A 381 9.99 -8.24 -6.11
C VAL A 381 10.09 -7.88 -7.60
N ALA A 382 10.39 -6.62 -7.94
CA ALA A 382 10.63 -6.20 -9.32
C ALA A 382 11.86 -6.85 -9.99
N HIS A 383 12.76 -7.49 -9.23
CA HIS A 383 13.90 -8.23 -9.77
C HIS A 383 13.57 -9.69 -10.15
N ILE A 384 12.55 -10.30 -9.54
CA ILE A 384 12.20 -11.71 -9.76
C ILE A 384 11.74 -11.93 -11.22
N GLY A 385 11.17 -10.90 -11.87
CA GLY A 385 10.83 -10.94 -13.30
C GLY A 385 11.93 -10.46 -14.27
N ARG A 386 13.03 -9.88 -13.77
CA ARG A 386 14.11 -9.32 -14.62
C ARG A 386 15.34 -10.21 -14.74
N GLU A 387 15.45 -11.26 -13.95
CA GLU A 387 16.59 -12.20 -14.05
C GLU A 387 16.59 -13.00 -15.37
N HIS A 388 15.50 -13.00 -16.14
CA HIS A 388 15.44 -13.59 -17.49
C HIS A 388 15.85 -12.64 -18.64
N LEU A 389 16.21 -11.37 -18.38
CA LEU A 389 16.48 -10.37 -19.42
C LEU A 389 17.77 -9.56 -19.19
N ARG A 390 18.89 -10.25 -18.89
CA ARG A 390 20.21 -9.61 -18.92
C ARG A 390 20.78 -9.61 -20.34
N GLY A 391 20.53 -8.51 -21.04
CA GLY A 391 21.20 -8.11 -22.27
C GLY A 391 20.69 -6.75 -22.73
N GLY A 392 21.25 -5.64 -22.25
CA GLY A 392 20.85 -4.30 -22.70
C GLY A 392 21.45 -3.16 -21.88
N ASP A 393 22.01 -2.20 -22.62
CA ASP A 393 22.99 -1.20 -22.25
C ASP A 393 22.55 -0.14 -21.21
N GLY A 394 23.53 0.38 -20.47
CA GLY A 394 23.32 1.42 -19.46
C GLY A 394 22.99 2.79 -20.06
N ARG A 395 21.92 3.43 -19.57
CA ARG A 395 21.71 4.90 -19.59
C ARG A 395 20.47 5.28 -18.75
N HIS A 396 20.69 5.76 -17.53
CA HIS A 396 19.72 6.58 -16.78
C HIS A 396 20.47 7.59 -15.89
N ASP A 397 21.17 8.51 -16.54
CA ASP A 397 21.81 9.66 -15.90
C ASP A 397 20.95 10.90 -16.08
N GLU A 398 20.05 11.17 -15.13
CA GLU A 398 19.70 12.55 -14.73
C GLU A 398 18.96 12.55 -13.39
N VAL A 399 19.35 13.48 -12.50
CA VAL A 399 18.63 13.78 -11.25
C VAL A 399 17.49 14.74 -11.62
N PRO A 400 16.22 14.44 -11.35
CA PRO A 400 15.11 15.33 -11.71
C PRO A 400 15.31 16.73 -11.13
N ASP A 401 15.17 17.75 -11.97
CA ASP A 401 15.48 19.16 -11.67
C ASP A 401 14.45 19.86 -10.74
N LEU A 402 13.51 19.08 -10.19
CA LEU A 402 12.24 19.55 -9.62
C LEU A 402 12.23 19.67 -8.07
N ASP A 403 13.34 19.40 -7.37
CA ASP A 403 13.38 19.50 -5.90
C ASP A 403 13.87 20.88 -5.41
N ARG A 404 12.99 21.61 -4.71
CA ARG A 404 13.28 22.94 -4.16
C ARG A 404 14.49 22.95 -3.20
N SER A 405 14.82 21.83 -2.57
CA SER A 405 15.96 21.72 -1.64
C SER A 405 17.29 21.71 -2.41
N LEU A 406 17.35 20.97 -3.53
CA LEU A 406 18.50 21.02 -4.43
C LEU A 406 18.64 22.39 -5.08
N GLN A 407 17.53 23.01 -5.49
CA GLN A 407 17.54 24.37 -6.01
C GLN A 407 18.02 25.38 -4.97
N ALA A 408 17.60 25.26 -3.71
CA ALA A 408 18.06 26.12 -2.61
C ALA A 408 19.56 25.95 -2.34
N ILE A 409 20.08 24.71 -2.34
CA ILE A 409 21.52 24.44 -2.18
C ILE A 409 22.31 25.01 -3.36
N ARG A 410 21.85 24.79 -4.60
CA ARG A 410 22.47 25.33 -5.83
C ARG A 410 22.48 26.85 -5.84
N LYS A 411 21.35 27.49 -5.53
CA LYS A 411 21.22 28.95 -5.43
C LYS A 411 22.16 29.53 -4.37
N ARG A 412 22.37 28.81 -3.26
CA ARG A 412 23.27 29.21 -2.18
C ARG A 412 24.75 28.93 -2.50
N GLY A 413 25.04 28.02 -3.43
CA GLY A 413 26.39 27.65 -3.85
C GLY A 413 27.23 26.91 -2.80
N VAL A 414 26.63 26.45 -1.70
CA VAL A 414 27.33 25.74 -0.60
C VAL A 414 26.42 24.70 0.04
N LEU A 415 26.95 23.49 0.28
CA LEU A 415 26.28 22.42 1.02
C LEU A 415 26.63 22.52 2.52
N ARG A 416 25.65 22.55 3.41
CA ARG A 416 25.87 22.52 4.87
C ARG A 416 25.77 21.08 5.36
N VAL A 417 26.84 20.56 5.94
CA VAL A 417 26.93 19.17 6.37
C VAL A 417 27.18 19.09 7.88
N GLY A 418 26.29 18.40 8.59
CA GLY A 418 26.49 18.02 9.98
C GLY A 418 27.48 16.86 10.08
N ILE A 419 28.49 16.97 10.93
CA ILE A 419 29.55 15.94 11.11
C ILE A 419 29.84 15.67 12.59
N HIS A 420 30.46 14.52 12.87
CA HIS A 420 30.94 14.17 14.21
C HIS A 420 32.47 14.19 14.33
N PRO A 421 33.07 15.28 14.82
CA PRO A 421 34.52 15.28 15.02
C PRO A 421 34.92 14.39 16.20
N GLY A 422 36.04 13.68 16.04
CA GLY A 422 36.73 12.95 17.10
C GLY A 422 36.78 11.43 16.95
N VAL A 423 36.48 10.89 15.76
CA VAL A 423 36.58 9.44 15.50
C VAL A 423 37.64 9.18 14.44
N GLU A 424 38.67 8.43 14.82
CA GLU A 424 39.79 8.10 13.95
C GLU A 424 39.33 7.34 12.70
N GLY A 425 39.93 7.65 11.54
CA GLY A 425 39.53 7.13 10.22
C GLY A 425 38.25 7.76 9.65
N LEU A 426 37.28 8.16 10.49
CA LEU A 426 35.98 8.65 10.04
C LEU A 426 35.90 10.18 9.98
N CYS A 427 36.27 10.89 11.05
CA CYS A 427 36.22 12.34 11.09
C CYS A 427 37.10 12.91 12.21
N MET A 428 38.22 13.50 11.82
CA MET A 428 39.20 14.13 12.70
C MET A 428 39.43 15.59 12.29
N PRO A 429 39.61 16.54 13.23
CA PRO A 429 40.07 17.89 12.89
C PRO A 429 41.43 17.83 12.19
N ASP A 430 41.64 18.69 11.18
CA ASP A 430 42.91 18.75 10.43
C ASP A 430 43.92 19.78 11.00
N GLY A 431 43.55 20.49 12.07
CA GLY A 431 44.37 21.53 12.70
C GLY A 431 44.36 22.89 12.00
N LYS A 432 43.74 23.02 10.81
CA LYS A 432 43.64 24.26 10.01
C LYS A 432 42.20 24.80 9.93
N GLY A 433 41.32 24.30 10.79
CA GLY A 433 39.89 24.65 10.83
C GLY A 433 39.01 23.79 9.93
N GLY A 434 39.56 22.73 9.31
CA GLY A 434 38.84 21.73 8.53
C GLY A 434 38.78 20.36 9.20
N TYR A 435 38.34 19.36 8.43
CA TYR A 435 38.14 17.99 8.89
C TYR A 435 38.68 17.00 7.85
N ARG A 436 39.30 15.91 8.32
CA ARG A 436 39.85 14.80 7.52
C ARG A 436 39.22 13.46 7.93
N GLY A 437 39.12 12.53 6.98
CA GLY A 437 38.51 11.20 7.17
C GLY A 437 37.41 10.92 6.15
N LEU A 438 36.71 9.80 6.33
CA LEU A 438 35.67 9.34 5.41
C LEU A 438 34.43 10.25 5.37
N GLU A 439 33.98 10.83 6.50
CA GLU A 439 32.79 11.69 6.53
C GLU A 439 32.98 12.99 5.71
N PRO A 440 34.12 13.72 5.83
CA PRO A 440 34.44 14.86 4.95
C PRO A 440 34.58 14.49 3.46
N GLU A 441 35.11 13.32 3.13
CA GLU A 441 35.23 12.85 1.74
C GLU A 441 33.86 12.61 1.10
N ILE A 442 32.97 11.92 1.82
CA ILE A 442 31.58 11.71 1.42
C ILE A 442 30.87 13.07 1.27
N ALA A 443 31.05 14.01 2.21
CA ALA A 443 30.47 15.34 2.14
C ALA A 443 30.88 16.09 0.86
N GLN A 444 32.16 15.99 0.49
CA GLN A 444 32.70 16.61 -0.72
C GLN A 444 32.16 15.96 -1.99
N ALA A 445 32.04 14.62 -2.02
CA ALA A 445 31.44 13.89 -3.14
C ALA A 445 29.97 14.28 -3.35
N ILE A 446 29.19 14.41 -2.26
CA ILE A 446 27.79 14.88 -2.30
C ILE A 446 27.73 16.30 -2.89
N ALA A 447 28.60 17.21 -2.43
CA ALA A 447 28.61 18.60 -2.87
C ALA A 447 28.96 18.73 -4.35
N ARG A 448 29.99 18.02 -4.84
CA ARG A 448 30.36 17.99 -6.27
C ARG A 448 29.20 17.54 -7.14
N ARG A 449 28.44 16.53 -6.67
CA ARG A 449 27.28 16.00 -7.41
C ARG A 449 26.10 16.96 -7.45
N ILE A 450 25.81 17.65 -6.34
CA ILE A 450 24.67 18.59 -6.26
C ILE A 450 24.97 19.91 -6.98
N LEU A 451 26.16 20.46 -6.78
CA LEU A 451 26.60 21.75 -7.32
C LEU A 451 27.20 21.64 -8.72
N ARG A 452 27.46 20.42 -9.21
CA ARG A 452 28.06 20.13 -10.53
C ARG A 452 29.38 20.89 -10.76
N SER A 453 30.22 20.98 -9.73
CA SER A 453 31.50 21.68 -9.76
C SER A 453 32.57 20.90 -8.99
N GLN A 454 33.80 20.86 -9.49
CA GLN A 454 34.94 20.24 -8.80
C GLN A 454 35.33 21.02 -7.53
N ASP A 455 35.15 22.34 -7.54
CA ASP A 455 35.41 23.28 -6.45
C ASP A 455 34.17 23.50 -5.54
N ALA A 456 33.30 22.49 -5.46
CA ALA A 456 32.08 22.55 -4.66
C ALA A 456 32.39 22.89 -3.19
N LYS A 457 31.72 23.91 -2.65
CA LYS A 457 31.95 24.37 -1.27
C LYS A 457 31.10 23.56 -0.28
N VAL A 458 31.73 23.09 0.79
CA VAL A 458 31.08 22.43 1.93
C VAL A 458 31.29 23.27 3.19
N ARG A 459 30.21 23.51 3.93
CA ARG A 459 30.25 24.12 5.27
C ARG A 459 29.96 23.04 6.30
N PHE A 460 30.97 22.67 7.07
CA PHE A 460 30.82 21.73 8.16
C PHE A 460 30.20 22.38 9.39
N VAL A 461 29.24 21.68 10.01
CA VAL A 461 28.59 22.08 11.26
C VAL A 461 28.80 20.95 12.26
N PRO A 462 29.62 21.14 13.32
CA PRO A 462 29.83 20.09 14.31
C PRO A 462 28.54 19.87 15.12
N LEU A 463 28.07 18.62 15.19
CA LEU A 463 26.85 18.25 15.92
C LEU A 463 27.13 17.13 16.94
N ARG A 464 26.69 17.29 18.19
CA ARG A 464 26.83 16.26 19.25
C ARG A 464 25.52 15.46 19.44
N GLY A 465 25.63 14.13 19.51
CA GLY A 465 24.56 13.20 19.95
C GLY A 465 23.12 13.60 19.60
N GLU A 466 22.36 14.00 20.63
CA GLU A 466 20.93 14.33 20.55
C GLU A 466 20.60 15.55 19.69
N GLN A 467 21.56 16.48 19.50
CA GLN A 467 21.37 17.67 18.68
C GLN A 467 21.22 17.33 17.19
N ARG A 468 21.57 16.11 16.74
CA ARG A 468 21.53 15.71 15.32
C ARG A 468 20.13 15.51 14.79
N LEU A 469 19.25 14.92 15.59
CA LEU A 469 17.85 14.70 15.23
C LEU A 469 17.04 16.00 15.25
N HIS A 470 17.48 17.00 16.04
CA HIS A 470 16.80 18.27 16.24
C HIS A 470 17.38 19.44 15.42
N ALA A 471 18.68 19.45 15.11
CA ALA A 471 19.32 20.49 14.29
C ALA A 471 18.78 20.53 12.85
N THR A 472 18.09 19.46 12.44
CA THR A 472 17.45 19.31 11.16
C THR A 472 15.97 19.72 11.16
N ARG A 473 15.40 20.19 12.29
CA ARG A 473 13.95 20.42 12.47
C ARG A 473 13.60 21.90 12.71
N SER A 474 12.50 22.43 12.12
CA SER A 474 11.93 23.77 12.40
C SER A 474 10.73 23.72 13.35
N TRP A 475 10.42 24.88 13.95
CA TRP A 475 9.21 25.11 14.77
C TRP A 475 7.90 24.92 13.99
N LEU A 476 7.91 25.11 12.66
CA LEU A 476 6.72 25.01 11.79
C LEU A 476 6.09 23.60 11.74
N ARG A 477 6.76 22.59 12.28
CA ARG A 477 6.30 21.20 12.30
C ARG A 477 5.03 20.97 13.13
N MET A 478 4.67 21.86 14.05
CA MET A 478 3.38 21.80 14.77
C MET A 478 2.19 21.85 13.81
N PHE A 479 2.32 22.53 12.67
CA PHE A 479 1.26 22.66 11.66
C PHE A 479 1.23 21.52 10.63
N ASP A 480 2.20 20.60 10.66
CA ASP A 480 2.29 19.53 9.68
C ASP A 480 1.06 18.61 9.73
N GLY A 481 0.61 18.24 10.93
CA GLY A 481 -0.55 17.36 11.10
C GLY A 481 -1.79 17.92 10.40
N LEU A 482 -2.06 19.21 10.58
CA LEU A 482 -3.18 19.91 9.96
C LEU A 482 -3.06 19.97 8.43
N ARG A 483 -1.86 20.31 7.92
CA ARG A 483 -1.59 20.40 6.48
C ARG A 483 -1.69 19.04 5.79
N LYS A 484 -1.28 17.97 6.48
CA LYS A 484 -1.32 16.59 5.99
C LYS A 484 -2.75 16.06 5.89
N SER A 485 -3.55 16.30 6.91
CA SER A 485 -4.99 15.98 6.87
C SER A 485 -5.66 16.74 5.74
N TYR A 486 -5.41 18.05 5.62
CA TYR A 486 -5.90 18.85 4.50
C TYR A 486 -5.47 18.28 3.14
N ALA A 487 -4.18 17.99 2.95
CA ALA A 487 -3.67 17.45 1.69
C ALA A 487 -4.37 16.13 1.32
N LEU A 488 -4.52 15.20 2.26
CA LEU A 488 -5.23 13.92 2.05
C LEU A 488 -6.67 14.15 1.58
N PHE A 489 -7.42 15.00 2.29
CA PHE A 489 -8.81 15.31 1.94
C PHE A 489 -8.95 16.13 0.66
N THR A 490 -7.90 16.84 0.25
CA THR A 490 -7.91 17.56 -1.03
C THR A 490 -7.47 16.72 -2.22
N THR A 491 -7.20 15.42 -2.03
CA THR A 491 -6.79 14.53 -3.11
C THR A 491 -7.85 13.48 -3.43
N LEU A 492 -7.81 12.98 -4.68
CA LEU A 492 -8.61 11.84 -5.15
C LEU A 492 -8.59 10.62 -4.19
N LEU A 493 -7.56 10.51 -3.35
CA LEU A 493 -7.34 9.39 -2.44
C LEU A 493 -8.27 9.37 -1.21
N GLY A 494 -8.82 10.53 -0.85
CA GLY A 494 -9.85 10.65 0.17
C GLY A 494 -11.27 10.62 -0.40
N ALA A 495 -11.42 10.61 -1.72
CA ALA A 495 -12.72 10.65 -2.38
C ALA A 495 -13.32 9.24 -2.50
N ASN A 496 -14.65 9.18 -2.60
CA ASN A 496 -15.38 7.95 -2.85
C ASN A 496 -15.40 7.65 -4.36
N TRP A 497 -14.22 7.60 -4.97
CA TRP A 497 -14.04 7.62 -6.42
C TRP A 497 -14.75 6.47 -7.13
N TRP A 498 -14.81 5.26 -6.54
CA TRP A 498 -15.59 4.15 -7.13
C TRP A 498 -17.06 4.52 -7.31
N ASN A 499 -17.71 5.04 -6.27
CA ASN A 499 -19.13 5.39 -6.32
C ASN A 499 -19.38 6.62 -7.19
N LEU A 500 -18.46 7.59 -7.20
CA LEU A 500 -18.54 8.74 -8.10
C LEU A 500 -18.42 8.31 -9.57
N GLY A 501 -17.52 7.39 -9.90
CA GLY A 501 -17.35 6.87 -11.25
C GLY A 501 -18.56 6.05 -11.70
N MET A 502 -19.08 5.17 -10.84
CA MET A 502 -20.33 4.43 -11.12
C MET A 502 -21.53 5.35 -11.34
N ALA A 503 -21.54 6.55 -10.73
CA ALA A 503 -22.56 7.56 -10.92
C ALA A 503 -22.31 8.49 -12.14
N GLY A 504 -21.23 8.27 -12.91
CA GLY A 504 -20.87 9.10 -14.06
C GLY A 504 -20.40 10.51 -13.68
N ARG A 505 -19.89 10.70 -12.45
CA ARG A 505 -19.50 12.01 -11.91
C ARG A 505 -17.99 12.25 -11.91
N LEU A 506 -17.19 11.23 -12.21
CA LEU A 506 -15.75 11.41 -12.41
C LEU A 506 -15.44 11.90 -13.83
N PRO A 507 -14.32 12.62 -14.01
CA PRO A 507 -13.83 12.98 -15.33
C PRO A 507 -13.60 11.75 -16.22
N PRO A 508 -13.87 11.80 -17.54
CA PRO A 508 -13.79 10.64 -18.43
C PRO A 508 -12.43 9.92 -18.54
N PHE A 509 -11.34 10.56 -18.11
CA PHE A 509 -10.01 9.95 -18.12
C PHE A 509 -9.76 9.01 -16.93
N LEU A 510 -10.58 9.09 -15.88
CA LEU A 510 -10.64 8.18 -14.73
C LEU A 510 -11.76 7.17 -14.93
#